data_AF-A0A919M2Y4-F1
#
_entry.id   AF-A0A919M2Y4-F1
#
_cell.length_a   1.000
_cell.length_b   1.000
_cell.length_c   1.000
_cell.angle_alpha   90.00
_cell.angle_beta   90.00
_cell.angle_gamma   90.00
#
_symmetry.space_group_name_H-M   'P 1'
#
loop_
_entity.id
_entity.type
_entity.pdbx_description
1 polymer ?
#
loop_
_entity_poly.entity_id
_entity_poly.type
_entity_poly.pdbx_seq_one_letter_code
_entity_poly.pdbx_strand_id
1 'polypeptide(L)'
;MRKPKALSLIFAVIIFSCSKDKIVPSVAETNGVLLAGAKGSSKSWKLASTTLSINGGAAQPGVISSCTGDNVIQFSNNSTQDFQTTDGAVKCSATDPSIIEKGNWALSLDGKTMIIESEIYITQAQVNANPSLLFFLLNQGIPLTITNISDSAFTFTYTVVDDSVTPNNRYLLTINLVKN
;
A
#
# COMPACT_ATOMS: atom_id res chain seq x y z
N MET A 1 65.93 38.80 31.03
CA MET A 1 65.87 37.43 30.45
C MET A 1 64.99 36.56 31.33
N ARG A 2 63.78 36.19 30.88
CA ARG A 2 62.89 35.21 31.53
C ARG A 2 62.24 34.37 30.43
N LYS A 3 62.51 33.06 30.41
CA LYS A 3 61.84 32.09 29.53
C LYS A 3 60.61 31.51 30.26
N PRO A 4 59.40 31.53 29.68
CA PRO A 4 58.33 30.67 30.15
C PRO A 4 58.38 29.30 29.46
N LYS A 5 58.13 28.26 30.26
CA LYS A 5 58.18 26.84 29.93
C LYS A 5 56.99 26.44 29.05
N ALA A 6 57.22 25.68 27.99
CA ALA A 6 56.18 25.08 27.16
C ALA A 6 55.45 23.98 27.96
N LEU A 7 54.17 24.20 28.26
CA LEU A 7 53.28 23.21 28.84
C LEU A 7 52.66 22.40 27.68
N SER A 8 53.17 21.19 27.46
CA SER A 8 52.67 20.26 26.44
C SER A 8 51.33 19.69 26.91
N LEU A 9 50.24 20.13 26.26
CA LEU A 9 48.88 19.63 26.49
C LEU A 9 48.67 18.39 25.63
N ILE A 10 48.73 17.20 26.24
CA ILE A 10 48.40 15.92 25.59
C ILE A 10 46.89 15.90 25.36
N PHE A 11 46.47 16.18 24.12
CA PHE A 11 45.10 16.07 23.67
C PHE A 11 44.79 14.58 23.45
N ALA A 12 44.21 13.92 24.46
CA ALA A 12 43.73 12.55 24.37
C ALA A 12 42.50 12.52 23.44
N VAL A 13 42.74 12.22 22.15
CA VAL A 13 41.68 11.93 21.17
C VAL A 13 41.08 10.57 21.53
N ILE A 14 39.96 10.59 22.26
CA ILE A 14 39.10 9.42 22.46
C ILE A 14 38.39 9.18 21.12
N ILE A 15 39.01 8.37 20.27
CA ILE A 15 38.37 7.77 19.10
C ILE A 15 37.29 6.80 19.59
N PHE A 16 36.07 7.33 19.78
CA PHE A 16 34.85 6.52 19.82
C PHE A 16 34.71 5.84 18.45
N SER A 17 35.25 4.63 18.36
CA SER A 17 34.92 3.71 17.28
C SER A 17 33.50 3.23 17.52
N CYS A 18 32.52 4.03 17.10
CA CYS A 18 31.18 3.52 16.82
C CYS A 18 31.34 2.49 15.70
N SER A 19 31.35 1.20 16.06
CA SER A 19 30.99 0.17 15.10
C SER A 19 29.65 0.58 14.52
N LYS A 20 29.62 0.90 13.23
CA LYS A 20 28.37 1.12 12.50
C LYS A 20 27.68 -0.24 12.47
N ASP A 21 26.91 -0.52 13.51
CA ASP A 21 26.02 -1.67 13.53
C ASP A 21 25.19 -1.58 12.26
N LYS A 22 25.32 -2.60 11.41
CA LYS A 22 24.52 -2.69 10.19
C LYS A 22 23.07 -2.82 10.65
N ILE A 23 22.33 -1.71 10.57
CA ILE A 23 20.89 -1.71 10.85
C ILE A 23 20.26 -2.61 9.79
N VAL A 24 19.81 -3.78 10.22
CA VAL A 24 19.02 -4.67 9.37
C VAL A 24 17.66 -3.99 9.20
N PRO A 25 17.22 -3.72 7.96
CA PRO A 25 15.92 -3.13 7.72
C PRO A 25 14.82 -3.99 8.35
N SER A 26 13.83 -3.34 8.96
CA SER A 26 12.63 -4.00 9.43
C SER A 26 11.86 -4.66 8.27
N VAL A 27 10.97 -5.59 8.61
CA VAL A 27 10.06 -6.20 7.62
C VAL A 27 9.17 -5.13 6.98
N ALA A 28 8.68 -4.17 7.78
CA ALA A 28 7.92 -3.03 7.28
C ALA A 28 8.71 -2.19 6.25
N GLU A 29 9.97 -1.87 6.53
CA GLU A 29 10.82 -1.11 5.59
C GLU A 29 11.08 -1.91 4.30
N THR A 30 11.38 -3.20 4.43
CA THR A 30 11.60 -4.09 3.27
C THR A 30 10.36 -4.18 2.40
N ASN A 31 9.20 -4.42 3.02
CA ASN A 31 7.91 -4.49 2.32
C ASN A 31 7.51 -3.14 1.73
N GLY A 32 7.79 -2.03 2.42
CA GLY A 32 7.58 -0.68 1.88
C GLY A 32 8.38 -0.43 0.60
N VAL A 33 9.63 -0.91 0.53
CA VAL A 33 10.44 -0.84 -0.69
C VAL A 33 9.90 -1.73 -1.80
N LEU A 34 9.40 -2.92 -1.47
CA LEU A 34 8.73 -3.79 -2.44
C LEU A 34 7.45 -3.15 -2.97
N LEU A 35 6.65 -2.51 -2.11
CA LEU A 35 5.37 -1.88 -2.45
C LEU A 35 5.52 -0.60 -3.26
N ALA A 36 6.41 0.29 -2.84
CA ALA A 36 6.44 1.69 -3.27
C ALA A 36 7.81 2.13 -3.82
N GLY A 37 8.81 1.25 -3.82
CA GLY A 37 10.16 1.55 -4.30
C GLY A 37 11.06 2.13 -3.22
N ALA A 38 12.30 2.48 -3.60
CA ALA A 38 13.24 3.12 -2.68
C ALA A 38 12.71 4.47 -2.19
N LYS A 39 13.26 4.99 -1.08
CA LYS A 39 12.89 6.30 -0.55
C LYS A 39 12.95 7.38 -1.64
N GLY A 40 11.87 8.15 -1.79
CA GLY A 40 11.68 9.16 -2.83
C GLY A 40 11.19 8.63 -4.18
N SER A 41 10.94 7.33 -4.30
CA SER A 41 10.39 6.69 -5.50
C SER A 41 8.93 6.27 -5.32
N SER A 42 8.32 5.81 -6.41
CA SER A 42 6.98 5.24 -6.42
C SER A 42 6.96 3.95 -7.25
N LYS A 43 6.00 3.07 -6.97
CA LYS A 43 5.66 1.91 -7.80
C LYS A 43 4.17 1.93 -8.12
N SER A 44 3.85 1.46 -9.31
CA SER A 44 2.47 1.37 -9.79
C SER A 44 2.09 -0.09 -10.01
N TRP A 45 0.80 -0.36 -9.79
CA TRP A 45 0.21 -1.68 -9.76
C TRP A 45 -1.10 -1.68 -10.54
N LYS A 46 -1.43 -2.81 -11.13
CA LYS A 46 -2.71 -3.09 -11.79
C LYS A 46 -3.36 -4.31 -11.18
N LEU A 47 -4.69 -4.33 -11.19
CA LEU A 47 -5.43 -5.51 -10.76
C LEU A 47 -5.24 -6.65 -11.75
N ALA A 48 -4.73 -7.77 -11.27
CA ALA A 48 -4.58 -8.98 -12.07
C ALA A 48 -5.76 -9.94 -11.86
N SER A 49 -6.18 -10.10 -10.61
CA SER A 49 -7.30 -10.97 -10.27
C SER A 49 -7.90 -10.62 -8.92
N THR A 50 -9.16 -11.03 -8.74
CA THR A 50 -9.85 -11.00 -7.46
C THR A 50 -10.53 -12.33 -7.20
N THR A 51 -10.66 -12.69 -5.94
CA THR A 51 -11.53 -13.78 -5.52
C THR A 51 -12.36 -13.39 -4.32
N LEU A 52 -13.57 -13.94 -4.24
CA LEU A 52 -14.54 -13.74 -3.17
C LEU A 52 -14.87 -15.08 -2.53
N SER A 53 -14.75 -15.18 -1.21
CA SER A 53 -15.32 -16.29 -0.43
C SER A 53 -16.41 -15.75 0.49
N ILE A 54 -17.55 -16.44 0.52
CA ILE A 54 -18.71 -16.08 1.36
C ILE A 54 -18.78 -17.08 2.51
N ASN A 55 -18.78 -16.59 3.75
CA ASN A 55 -18.91 -17.38 4.98
C ASN A 55 -17.91 -18.56 5.06
N GLY A 56 -16.69 -18.38 4.54
CA GLY A 56 -15.65 -19.41 4.53
C GLY A 56 -15.84 -20.49 3.45
N GLY A 57 -16.78 -20.30 2.52
CA GLY A 57 -16.98 -21.19 1.38
C GLY A 57 -15.85 -21.12 0.34
N ALA A 58 -15.99 -21.89 -0.74
CA ALA A 58 -14.99 -21.91 -1.82
C ALA A 58 -14.84 -20.53 -2.48
N ALA A 59 -13.59 -20.08 -2.67
CA ALA A 59 -13.29 -18.83 -3.34
C ALA A 59 -13.76 -18.87 -4.81
N GLN A 60 -14.54 -17.86 -5.21
CA GLN A 60 -15.01 -17.66 -6.57
C GLN A 60 -14.24 -16.51 -7.22
N PRO A 61 -13.86 -16.60 -8.50
CA PRO A 61 -13.22 -15.49 -9.19
C PRO A 61 -14.18 -14.29 -9.29
N GLY A 62 -13.68 -13.09 -9.02
CA GLY A 62 -14.41 -11.86 -9.29
C GLY A 62 -14.36 -11.49 -10.77
N VAL A 63 -15.41 -10.82 -11.25
CA VAL A 63 -15.46 -10.31 -12.62
C VAL A 63 -14.87 -8.90 -12.62
N ILE A 64 -13.80 -8.71 -13.38
CA ILE A 64 -13.14 -7.42 -13.58
C ILE A 64 -13.50 -6.97 -15.00
N SER A 65 -14.20 -5.85 -15.14
CA SER A 65 -14.45 -5.29 -16.47
C SER A 65 -13.15 -4.77 -17.08
N SER A 66 -13.04 -4.81 -18.40
CA SER A 66 -11.81 -4.43 -19.12
C SER A 66 -11.37 -2.99 -18.84
N CYS A 67 -12.33 -2.09 -18.63
CA CYS A 67 -12.12 -0.68 -18.30
C CYS A 67 -11.79 -0.43 -16.82
N THR A 68 -11.99 -1.42 -15.94
CA THR A 68 -11.54 -1.29 -14.55
C THR A 68 -10.17 -1.94 -14.40
N GLY A 69 -9.89 -3.00 -15.16
CA GLY A 69 -8.60 -3.70 -15.13
C GLY A 69 -7.39 -2.88 -15.59
N ASP A 70 -7.61 -1.73 -16.24
CA ASP A 70 -6.54 -0.82 -16.65
C ASP A 70 -6.29 0.33 -15.67
N ASN A 71 -7.11 0.48 -14.63
CA ASN A 71 -6.89 1.40 -13.52
C ASN A 71 -5.52 1.16 -12.87
N VAL A 72 -4.88 2.25 -12.44
CA VAL A 72 -3.53 2.22 -11.88
C VAL A 72 -3.58 2.60 -10.42
N ILE A 73 -2.99 1.75 -9.59
CA ILE A 73 -2.79 2.00 -8.16
C ILE A 73 -1.31 2.36 -7.96
N GLN A 74 -1.02 3.52 -7.39
CA GLN A 74 0.34 3.98 -7.12
C GLN A 74 0.56 4.13 -5.62
N PHE A 75 1.68 3.60 -5.15
CA PHE A 75 2.21 3.84 -3.80
C PHE A 75 3.56 4.55 -3.92
N SER A 76 3.74 5.61 -3.15
CA SER A 76 4.96 6.41 -3.10
C SER A 76 5.66 6.22 -1.77
N ASN A 77 6.98 5.94 -1.79
CA ASN A 77 7.82 5.87 -0.60
C ASN A 77 8.41 7.26 -0.29
N ASN A 78 7.54 8.24 -0.12
CA ASN A 78 7.91 9.62 0.21
C ASN A 78 7.65 9.91 1.70
N SER A 79 7.83 11.15 2.13
CA SER A 79 7.67 11.52 3.55
C SER A 79 6.24 11.37 4.07
N THR A 80 5.25 11.41 3.18
CA THR A 80 3.82 11.30 3.50
C THR A 80 3.27 9.91 3.22
N GLN A 81 4.04 9.03 2.56
CA GLN A 81 3.60 7.72 2.09
C GLN A 81 2.33 7.87 1.24
N ASP A 82 2.42 8.64 0.15
CA ASP A 82 1.25 8.91 -0.69
C ASP A 82 0.74 7.65 -1.41
N PHE A 83 -0.58 7.57 -1.53
CA PHE A 83 -1.33 6.54 -2.23
C PHE A 83 -2.33 7.19 -3.18
N GLN A 84 -2.49 6.62 -4.37
CA GLN A 84 -3.48 7.09 -5.35
C GLN A 84 -3.94 5.95 -6.26
N THR A 85 -5.25 5.90 -6.50
CA THR A 85 -5.84 5.10 -7.57
C THR A 85 -6.36 6.04 -8.65
N THR A 86 -5.94 5.83 -9.90
CA THR A 86 -6.40 6.59 -11.06
C THR A 86 -7.16 5.70 -12.03
N ASP A 87 -8.12 6.32 -12.70
CA ASP A 87 -8.78 5.74 -13.86
C ASP A 87 -7.76 5.43 -14.95
N GLY A 88 -8.00 4.36 -15.69
CA GLY A 88 -7.13 3.89 -16.75
C GLY A 88 -7.23 4.71 -18.03
N ALA A 89 -6.66 4.17 -19.12
CA ALA A 89 -6.78 4.79 -20.44
C ALA A 89 -8.18 4.57 -21.04
N VAL A 90 -8.82 3.46 -20.68
CA VAL A 90 -10.15 3.03 -21.10
C VAL A 90 -11.11 3.25 -19.95
N LYS A 91 -11.82 4.38 -19.98
CA LYS A 91 -12.81 4.69 -18.95
C LYS A 91 -14.01 3.75 -19.00
N CYS A 92 -14.55 3.42 -17.83
CA CYS A 92 -15.84 2.71 -17.73
C CYS A 92 -17.03 3.62 -17.99
N SER A 93 -16.94 4.89 -17.58
CA SER A 93 -17.90 5.93 -17.91
C SER A 93 -17.19 7.22 -18.28
N ALA A 94 -17.78 7.98 -19.20
CA ALA A 94 -17.30 9.31 -19.55
C ALA A 94 -17.32 10.29 -18.35
N THR A 95 -18.15 10.02 -17.35
CA THR A 95 -18.26 10.83 -16.13
C THR A 95 -17.31 10.39 -15.01
N ASP A 96 -16.50 9.35 -15.22
CA ASP A 96 -15.59 8.86 -14.20
C ASP A 96 -14.47 9.88 -13.93
N PRO A 97 -14.21 10.21 -12.64
CA PRO A 97 -13.13 11.11 -12.28
C PRO A 97 -11.79 10.47 -12.65
N SER A 98 -10.80 11.28 -13.00
CA SER A 98 -9.45 10.77 -13.28
C SER A 98 -8.76 10.17 -12.05
N ILE A 99 -9.11 10.66 -10.87
CA ILE A 99 -8.69 10.13 -9.57
C ILE A 99 -9.89 9.40 -8.98
N ILE A 100 -9.72 8.12 -8.65
CA ILE A 100 -10.75 7.29 -8.02
C ILE A 100 -10.64 7.41 -6.50
N GLU A 101 -9.41 7.37 -5.99
CA GLU A 101 -9.10 7.39 -4.57
C GLU A 101 -7.72 8.01 -4.36
N LYS A 102 -7.54 8.78 -3.28
CA LYS A 102 -6.23 9.38 -2.95
C LYS A 102 -6.06 9.56 -1.45
N GLY A 103 -4.86 9.27 -0.94
CA GLY A 103 -4.57 9.39 0.48
C GLY A 103 -3.17 8.96 0.84
N ASN A 104 -3.03 8.32 2.00
CA ASN A 104 -1.77 7.86 2.55
C ASN A 104 -1.86 6.38 2.96
N TRP A 105 -0.71 5.72 3.06
CA TRP A 105 -0.61 4.32 3.47
C TRP A 105 0.42 4.13 4.57
N ALA A 106 0.24 3.08 5.37
CA ALA A 106 1.20 2.65 6.38
C ALA A 106 1.21 1.13 6.54
N LEU A 107 2.35 0.58 6.94
CA LEU A 107 2.50 -0.83 7.30
C LEU A 107 2.64 -0.99 8.81
N SER A 108 2.09 -2.09 9.35
CA SER A 108 2.45 -2.56 10.68
C SER A 108 3.95 -2.91 10.75
N LEU A 109 4.53 -2.91 11.96
CA LEU A 109 5.96 -3.21 12.17
C LEU A 109 6.40 -4.57 11.61
N ASP A 110 5.50 -5.56 11.63
CA ASP A 110 5.72 -6.89 11.07
C ASP A 110 5.50 -6.97 9.55
N GLY A 111 5.08 -5.86 8.93
CA GLY A 111 4.82 -5.75 7.49
C GLY A 111 3.66 -6.60 6.97
N LYS A 112 2.80 -7.13 7.84
CA LYS A 112 1.67 -8.01 7.47
C LYS A 112 0.34 -7.29 7.34
N THR A 113 0.24 -6.08 7.86
CA THR A 113 -0.98 -5.29 7.82
C THR A 113 -0.71 -3.96 7.14
N MET A 114 -1.63 -3.53 6.30
CA MET A 114 -1.63 -2.21 5.67
C MET A 114 -2.86 -1.43 6.09
N ILE A 115 -2.66 -0.15 6.39
CA ILE A 115 -3.74 0.80 6.64
C ILE A 115 -3.69 1.82 5.52
N ILE A 116 -4.87 2.13 4.96
CA ILE A 116 -5.06 3.18 3.97
C ILE A 116 -6.01 4.21 4.59
N GLU A 117 -5.62 5.47 4.53
CA GLU A 117 -6.48 6.60 4.89
C GLU A 117 -6.59 7.50 3.66
N SER A 118 -7.79 7.60 3.08
CA SER A 118 -7.98 8.24 1.78
C SER A 118 -9.36 8.88 1.61
N GLU A 119 -9.45 9.77 0.64
CA GLU A 119 -10.71 10.27 0.09
C GLU A 119 -11.09 9.49 -1.18
N ILE A 120 -12.37 9.14 -1.30
CA ILE A 120 -12.95 8.43 -2.45
C ILE A 120 -13.72 9.45 -3.31
N TYR A 121 -13.40 9.50 -4.60
CA TYR A 121 -13.93 10.50 -5.54
C TYR A 121 -15.02 9.94 -6.47
N ILE A 122 -15.20 8.61 -6.50
CA ILE A 122 -16.31 7.99 -7.23
C ILE A 122 -17.60 8.00 -6.40
N THR A 123 -18.73 8.19 -7.07
CA THR A 123 -20.05 8.21 -6.44
C THR A 123 -20.67 6.82 -6.33
N GLN A 124 -21.66 6.66 -5.45
CA GLN A 124 -22.44 5.42 -5.36
C GLN A 124 -23.13 5.05 -6.69
N ALA A 125 -23.58 6.05 -7.46
CA ALA A 125 -24.18 5.81 -8.77
C ALA A 125 -23.19 5.15 -9.74
N GLN A 126 -21.92 5.57 -9.70
CA GLN A 126 -20.86 4.98 -10.53
C GLN A 126 -20.49 3.57 -10.07
N VAL A 127 -20.43 3.33 -8.76
CA VAL A 127 -20.25 1.97 -8.20
C VAL A 127 -21.40 1.05 -8.62
N ASN A 128 -22.64 1.53 -8.60
CA ASN A 128 -23.79 0.74 -9.02
C ASN A 128 -23.76 0.42 -10.53
N ALA A 129 -23.31 1.38 -11.35
CA ALA A 129 -23.14 1.18 -12.79
C ALA A 129 -21.97 0.24 -13.12
N ASN A 130 -20.92 0.23 -12.28
CA ASN A 130 -19.76 -0.63 -12.43
C ASN A 130 -19.27 -1.18 -11.06
N PRO A 131 -19.85 -2.29 -10.59
CA PRO A 131 -19.53 -2.85 -9.29
C PRO A 131 -18.07 -3.29 -9.13
N SER A 132 -17.33 -3.53 -10.22
CA SER A 132 -15.91 -3.90 -10.12
C SER A 132 -15.01 -2.78 -9.61
N LEU A 133 -15.49 -1.53 -9.58
CA LEU A 133 -14.77 -0.41 -8.93
C LEU A 133 -14.50 -0.66 -7.45
N LEU A 134 -15.32 -1.46 -6.77
CA LEU A 134 -15.11 -1.82 -5.36
C LEU A 134 -13.77 -2.52 -5.12
N PHE A 135 -13.23 -3.24 -6.11
CA PHE A 135 -11.94 -3.91 -5.99
C PHE A 135 -10.74 -2.96 -6.02
N PHE A 136 -10.96 -1.69 -6.36
CA PHE A 136 -9.93 -0.65 -6.46
C PHE A 136 -10.00 0.38 -5.34
N LEU A 137 -11.05 0.34 -4.53
CA LEU A 137 -11.15 1.11 -3.30
C LEU A 137 -10.35 0.36 -2.23
N LEU A 138 -9.26 0.94 -1.75
CA LEU A 138 -8.42 0.31 -0.72
C LEU A 138 -8.73 0.80 0.68
N ASN A 139 -9.30 2.00 0.83
CA ASN A 139 -9.87 2.46 2.09
C ASN A 139 -11.21 1.77 2.35
N GLN A 140 -11.12 0.61 2.99
CA GLN A 140 -12.26 -0.20 3.42
C GLN A 140 -12.70 0.11 4.86
N GLY A 141 -12.11 1.13 5.50
CA GLY A 141 -12.29 1.41 6.93
C GLY A 141 -11.74 0.31 7.87
N ILE A 142 -11.10 -0.72 7.30
CA ILE A 142 -10.47 -1.84 8.01
C ILE A 142 -9.06 -2.07 7.47
N PRO A 143 -8.14 -2.59 8.29
CA PRO A 143 -6.80 -2.92 7.82
C PRO A 143 -6.80 -4.06 6.79
N LEU A 144 -5.94 -3.93 5.77
CA LEU A 144 -5.70 -4.96 4.77
C LEU A 144 -4.63 -5.94 5.28
N THR A 145 -4.86 -7.23 5.13
CA THR A 145 -3.87 -8.26 5.48
C THR A 145 -3.03 -8.61 4.25
N ILE A 146 -1.74 -8.35 4.29
CA ILE A 146 -0.80 -8.69 3.24
C ILE A 146 -0.50 -10.18 3.29
N THR A 147 -0.80 -10.89 2.20
CA THR A 147 -0.54 -12.33 2.07
C THR A 147 0.70 -12.61 1.23
N ASN A 148 1.02 -11.72 0.29
CA ASN A 148 2.24 -11.79 -0.51
C ASN A 148 2.67 -10.40 -0.96
N ILE A 149 3.98 -10.13 -0.95
CA ILE A 149 4.55 -8.93 -1.56
C ILE A 149 5.93 -9.26 -2.15
N SER A 150 6.15 -8.81 -3.37
CA SER A 150 7.36 -9.05 -4.16
C SER A 150 7.58 -7.90 -5.15
N ASP A 151 8.63 -7.97 -5.96
CA ASP A 151 8.86 -6.95 -6.98
C ASP A 151 7.86 -6.96 -8.15
N SER A 152 7.08 -8.02 -8.31
CA SER A 152 6.13 -8.17 -9.43
C SER A 152 4.68 -8.39 -9.02
N ALA A 153 4.43 -8.75 -7.75
CA ALA A 153 3.09 -9.04 -7.26
C ALA A 153 2.88 -8.52 -5.84
N PHE A 154 1.69 -8.02 -5.58
CA PHE A 154 1.19 -7.61 -4.26
C PHE A 154 -0.21 -8.19 -4.07
N THR A 155 -0.34 -9.07 -3.08
CA THR A 155 -1.60 -9.75 -2.75
C THR A 155 -1.99 -9.43 -1.32
N PHE A 156 -3.26 -9.07 -1.13
CA PHE A 156 -3.81 -8.79 0.18
C PHE A 156 -5.25 -9.27 0.28
N THR A 157 -5.73 -9.37 1.51
CA THR A 157 -7.09 -9.78 1.83
C THR A 157 -7.73 -8.82 2.81
N TYR A 158 -9.05 -8.68 2.72
CA TYR A 158 -9.86 -7.97 3.72
C TYR A 158 -11.24 -8.62 3.82
N THR A 159 -11.90 -8.42 4.96
CA THR A 159 -13.23 -9.01 5.22
C THR A 159 -14.27 -7.91 5.34
N VAL A 160 -15.28 -7.93 4.48
CA VAL A 160 -16.45 -7.07 4.59
C VAL A 160 -17.60 -7.86 5.21
N VAL A 161 -18.37 -7.22 6.08
CA VAL A 161 -19.62 -7.77 6.62
C VAL A 161 -20.76 -7.00 5.97
N ASP A 162 -21.66 -7.70 5.30
CA ASP A 162 -22.88 -7.10 4.74
C ASP A 162 -24.08 -7.61 5.54
N ASP A 163 -24.77 -6.69 6.20
CA ASP A 163 -25.98 -6.96 6.97
C ASP A 163 -27.27 -6.65 6.16
N SER A 164 -27.15 -6.24 4.90
CA SER A 164 -28.30 -5.78 4.10
C SER A 164 -29.12 -6.88 3.42
N VAL A 165 -28.51 -8.03 3.10
CA VAL A 165 -29.18 -9.13 2.35
C VAL A 165 -29.42 -10.36 3.23
N THR A 166 -28.46 -10.72 4.08
CA THR A 166 -28.59 -11.81 5.05
C THR A 166 -27.75 -11.42 6.26
N PRO A 167 -28.30 -11.42 7.49
CA PRO A 167 -27.55 -10.97 8.66
C PRO A 167 -26.22 -11.73 8.80
N ASN A 168 -25.11 -11.00 8.94
CA ASN A 168 -23.77 -11.53 9.16
C ASN A 168 -23.11 -12.28 7.99
N ASN A 169 -23.47 -12.01 6.74
CA ASN A 169 -22.66 -12.54 5.63
C ASN A 169 -21.26 -11.92 5.66
N ARG A 170 -20.24 -12.77 5.75
CA ARG A 170 -18.83 -12.40 5.75
C ARG A 170 -18.24 -12.67 4.39
N TYR A 171 -17.71 -11.63 3.76
CA TYR A 171 -17.08 -11.69 2.46
C TYR A 171 -15.58 -11.53 2.65
N LEU A 172 -14.82 -12.59 2.39
CA LEU A 172 -13.37 -12.51 2.31
C LEU A 172 -12.99 -12.20 0.87
N LEU A 173 -12.45 -11.01 0.64
CA LEU A 173 -11.92 -10.61 -0.64
C LEU A 173 -10.41 -10.87 -0.65
N THR A 174 -9.92 -11.47 -1.73
CA THR A 174 -8.49 -11.55 -2.04
C THR A 174 -8.24 -10.75 -3.30
N ILE A 175 -7.35 -9.77 -3.21
CA ILE A 175 -6.97 -8.89 -4.31
C ILE A 175 -5.54 -9.22 -4.67
N ASN A 176 -5.29 -9.48 -5.96
CA ASN A 176 -3.96 -9.70 -6.48
C ASN A 176 -3.62 -8.60 -7.50
N LEU A 177 -2.60 -7.82 -7.17
CA LEU A 177 -2.06 -6.79 -8.02
C LEU A 177 -0.74 -7.26 -8.64
N VAL A 178 -0.52 -6.87 -9.89
CA VAL A 178 0.77 -7.04 -10.58
C VAL A 178 1.37 -5.69 -10.88
N LYS A 179 2.70 -5.63 -10.94
CA LYS A 179 3.40 -4.40 -11.27
C LYS A 179 2.96 -3.90 -12.67
N ASN A 180 2.60 -2.62 -12.75
CA ASN A 180 2.23 -1.93 -13.99
C ASN A 180 3.47 -1.53 -14.80
#